data_AF-D0L4X7-F1
#
_entry.id   AF-D0L4X7-F1
#
_cell.length_a   1.000
_cell.length_b   1.000
_cell.length_c   1.000
_cell.angle_alpha   90.00
_cell.angle_beta   90.00
_cell.angle_gamma   90.00
#
_symmetry.space_group_name_H-M   'P 1'
#
loop_
_entity.id
_entity.type
_entity.pdbx_description
1 polymer ?
#
loop_
_entity_poly.entity_id
_entity_poly.type
_entity_poly.pdbx_seq_one_letter_code
_entity_poly.pdbx_strand_id
1 'polypeptide(L)'
;MTPRDSGRTAYYRAEQLVFTMFERAPSTRAVQLAGTELTLPVEARFASVQSVREYVARVQAMATVRERFRRAAVPVTVRPRRGNRKAHYAPAKAEIAIPDAAEGRWALRELVVLHELAHHLDESEGPAHGPGFIETITTLVGLVLGPEAGFVYRVVLADSGVG
;
A
#
# COMPACT_ATOMS: atom_id res chain seq x y z
N MET A 1 -24.52 2.21 4.04
CA MET A 1 -24.12 1.65 2.73
C MET A 1 -22.73 2.16 2.41
N THR A 2 -21.78 1.29 2.04
CA THR A 2 -20.46 1.75 1.59
C THR A 2 -20.61 2.51 0.27
N PRO A 3 -20.04 3.72 0.13
CA PRO A 3 -20.11 4.49 -1.11
C PRO A 3 -19.55 3.72 -2.30
N ARG A 4 -20.10 3.96 -3.49
CA ARG A 4 -19.64 3.31 -4.72
C ARG A 4 -18.23 3.78 -5.08
N ASP A 5 -17.35 2.82 -5.32
CA ASP A 5 -15.97 3.06 -5.75
C ASP A 5 -15.86 3.11 -7.28
N SER A 6 -16.15 4.28 -7.86
CA SER A 6 -16.04 4.54 -9.30
C SER A 6 -14.59 4.70 -9.78
N GLY A 7 -13.68 5.14 -8.89
CA GLY A 7 -12.27 5.39 -9.19
C GLY A 7 -11.39 4.13 -9.19
N ARG A 8 -11.86 3.01 -8.63
CA ARG A 8 -11.11 1.76 -8.45
C ARG A 8 -10.27 1.32 -9.65
N THR A 9 -10.84 1.35 -10.86
CA THR A 9 -10.14 0.89 -12.06
C THR A 9 -8.98 1.81 -12.41
N ALA A 10 -9.15 3.12 -12.27
CA ALA A 10 -8.07 4.08 -12.48
C ALA A 10 -7.00 3.94 -11.40
N TYR A 11 -7.40 3.77 -10.14
CA TYR A 11 -6.47 3.52 -9.03
C TYR A 11 -5.56 2.31 -9.29
N TYR A 12 -6.13 1.13 -9.59
CA TYR A 12 -5.32 -0.07 -9.80
C TYR A 12 -4.40 0.04 -11.04
N ARG A 13 -4.78 0.81 -12.05
CA ARG A 13 -3.89 1.12 -13.18
C ARG A 13 -2.70 1.97 -12.71
N ALA A 14 -2.96 3.03 -11.95
CA ALA A 14 -1.93 3.90 -11.40
C ALA A 14 -0.98 3.14 -10.45
N GLU A 15 -1.54 2.32 -9.56
CA GLU A 15 -0.76 1.48 -8.65
C GLU A 15 0.14 0.50 -9.40
N GLN A 16 -0.35 -0.09 -10.50
CA GLN A 16 0.46 -0.96 -11.34
C GLN A 16 1.64 -0.20 -11.99
N LEU A 17 1.51 1.09 -12.29
CA LEU A 17 2.63 1.93 -12.75
C LEU A 17 3.68 2.08 -11.65
N VAL A 18 3.27 2.40 -10.42
CA VAL A 18 4.19 2.48 -9.27
C VAL A 18 4.92 1.14 -9.07
N PHE A 19 4.18 0.04 -9.11
CA PHE A 19 4.73 -1.30 -8.98
C PHE A 19 5.80 -1.59 -10.03
N THR A 20 5.54 -1.20 -11.27
CA THR A 20 6.45 -1.36 -12.40
C THR A 20 7.69 -0.49 -12.25
N MET A 21 7.56 0.75 -11.74
CA MET A 21 8.69 1.63 -11.46
C MET A 21 9.63 1.02 -10.42
N PHE A 22 9.09 0.50 -9.30
CA PHE A 22 9.90 -0.13 -8.25
C PHE A 22 10.60 -1.42 -8.72
N GLU A 23 9.93 -2.19 -9.58
CA GLU A 23 10.44 -3.45 -10.13
C GLU A 23 11.53 -3.24 -11.20
N ARG A 24 11.38 -2.21 -12.03
CA ARG A 24 12.31 -1.90 -13.13
C ARG A 24 13.39 -0.89 -12.77
N ALA A 25 13.43 -0.42 -11.52
CA ALA A 25 14.44 0.53 -11.08
C ALA A 25 15.86 -0.06 -11.34
N PRO A 26 16.81 0.76 -11.84
CA PRO A 26 18.18 0.30 -12.05
C PRO A 26 18.83 -0.09 -10.72
N SER A 27 20.03 -0.69 -10.77
CA SER A 27 20.79 -1.03 -9.56
C SER A 27 21.09 0.20 -8.69
N THR A 28 21.28 1.37 -9.29
CA THR A 28 21.41 2.66 -8.61
C THR A 28 20.11 3.15 -7.99
N ARG A 29 18.97 2.58 -8.39
CA ARG A 29 17.60 2.98 -8.04
C ARG A 29 17.23 4.42 -8.43
N ALA A 30 18.08 5.12 -9.16
CA ALA A 30 17.83 6.46 -9.66
C ALA A 30 16.80 6.44 -10.79
N VAL A 31 15.74 7.24 -10.65
CA VAL A 31 14.66 7.38 -11.64
C VAL A 31 14.29 8.85 -11.86
N GLN A 32 13.86 9.18 -13.07
CA GLN A 32 13.26 10.48 -13.37
C GLN A 32 11.74 10.41 -13.22
N LEU A 33 11.15 11.32 -12.43
CA LEU A 33 9.71 11.47 -12.29
C LEU A 33 9.34 12.95 -12.19
N ALA A 34 8.41 13.40 -13.03
CA ALA A 34 7.95 14.80 -13.08
C ALA A 34 9.12 15.83 -13.11
N GLY A 35 10.15 15.56 -13.91
CA GLY A 35 11.32 16.43 -14.04
C GLY A 35 12.30 16.39 -12.86
N THR A 36 12.07 15.53 -11.86
CA THR A 36 12.92 15.38 -10.67
C THR A 36 13.64 14.03 -10.70
N GLU A 37 14.92 14.01 -10.33
CA GLU A 37 15.67 12.78 -10.06
C GLU A 37 15.40 12.30 -8.64
N LEU A 38 15.02 11.04 -8.48
CA LEU A 38 14.74 10.41 -7.19
C LEU A 38 15.51 9.11 -7.06
N THR A 39 15.96 8.79 -5.86
CA THR A 39 16.47 7.45 -5.54
C THR A 39 15.36 6.65 -4.86
N LEU A 40 14.84 5.62 -5.53
CA LEU A 40 13.75 4.82 -4.97
C LEU A 40 14.23 3.92 -3.83
N PRO A 41 13.56 3.92 -2.67
CA PRO A 41 13.90 3.02 -1.57
C PRO A 41 13.63 1.57 -1.96
N VAL A 42 14.41 0.61 -1.44
CA VAL A 42 14.20 -0.81 -1.75
C VAL A 42 12.84 -1.27 -1.22
N GLU A 43 12.10 -2.01 -2.04
CA GLU A 43 10.85 -2.66 -1.63
C GLU A 43 11.13 -4.03 -1.01
N ALA A 44 10.60 -4.29 0.18
CA ALA A 44 10.67 -5.62 0.78
C ALA A 44 9.83 -6.64 0.00
N ARG A 45 10.36 -7.87 -0.10
CA ARG A 45 9.65 -9.05 -0.59
C ARG A 45 9.60 -10.09 0.51
N PHE A 46 8.41 -10.60 0.80
CA PHE A 46 8.19 -11.49 1.93
C PHE A 46 8.24 -12.94 1.48
N ALA A 47 8.91 -13.78 2.28
CA ALA A 47 8.96 -15.22 2.02
C ALA A 47 7.68 -15.96 2.46
N SER A 48 6.87 -15.35 3.35
CA SER A 48 5.71 -16.00 3.95
C SER A 48 4.69 -15.01 4.50
N VAL A 49 3.47 -15.48 4.77
CA VAL A 49 2.44 -14.73 5.50
C VAL A 49 2.88 -14.38 6.92
N GLN A 50 3.70 -15.24 7.56
CA GLN A 50 4.23 -14.96 8.89
C GLN A 50 5.14 -13.73 8.88
N SER A 51 6.04 -13.61 7.90
CA SER A 51 6.88 -12.42 7.71
C SER A 51 6.05 -11.16 7.47
N VAL A 52 4.90 -11.29 6.78
CA VAL A 52 3.96 -10.17 6.61
C VAL A 52 3.30 -9.77 7.94
N ARG A 53 2.86 -10.73 8.77
CA ARG A 53 2.29 -10.43 10.11
C ARG A 53 3.26 -9.59 10.94
N GLU A 54 4.52 -10.01 10.98
CA GLU A 54 5.56 -9.32 11.74
C GLU A 54 5.84 -7.92 11.18
N TYR A 55 5.90 -7.78 9.86
CA TYR A 55 6.06 -6.49 9.20
C TYR A 55 4.91 -5.53 9.52
N VAL A 56 3.66 -5.98 9.39
CA VAL A 56 2.47 -5.18 9.69
C VAL A 56 2.42 -4.75 11.16
N ALA A 57 2.83 -5.63 12.09
CA ALA A 57 2.95 -5.27 13.50
C ALA A 57 4.03 -4.20 13.73
N ARG A 58 5.19 -4.30 13.06
CA ARG A 58 6.26 -3.29 13.13
C ARG A 58 5.79 -1.94 12.59
N VAL A 59 5.12 -1.90 11.44
CA VAL A 59 4.62 -0.65 10.85
C VAL A 59 3.62 0.04 11.79
N GLN A 60 2.64 -0.68 12.35
CA GLN A 60 1.69 -0.11 13.33
C GLN A 60 2.36 0.33 14.64
N ALA A 61 3.54 -0.20 14.96
CA ALA A 61 4.31 0.19 16.14
C ALA A 61 5.23 1.40 15.90
N MET A 62 5.46 1.81 14.65
CA MET A 62 6.29 2.98 14.34
C MET A 62 5.69 4.25 14.97
N ALA A 63 6.53 5.03 15.65
CA ALA A 63 6.09 6.24 16.35
C ALA A 63 5.41 7.24 15.39
N THR A 64 6.01 7.46 14.22
CA THR A 64 5.47 8.36 13.18
C THR A 64 4.13 7.88 12.63
N VAL A 65 3.94 6.57 12.46
CA VAL A 65 2.66 5.97 12.00
C VAL A 65 1.59 6.12 13.07
N ARG A 66 1.92 5.89 14.35
CA ARG A 66 0.98 6.05 15.48
C ARG A 66 0.58 7.50 15.72
N GLU A 67 1.52 8.41 15.56
CA GLU A 67 1.27 9.85 15.66
C GLU A 67 0.34 10.31 14.54
N ARG A 68 0.55 9.83 13.31
CA ARG A 68 -0.25 10.23 12.15
C ARG A 68 -1.62 9.57 12.07
N PHE A 69 -1.72 8.30 12.46
CA PHE A 69 -2.90 7.46 12.29
C PHE A 69 -3.34 6.88 13.63
N ARG A 70 -4.36 7.48 14.26
CA ARG A 70 -4.93 6.97 15.52
C ARG A 70 -5.33 5.50 15.42
N ARG A 71 -5.83 5.08 14.26
CA ARG A 71 -6.25 3.71 13.98
C ARG A 71 -5.14 2.68 14.08
N ALA A 72 -3.85 3.08 13.99
CA ALA A 72 -2.70 2.19 14.17
C ALA A 72 -2.60 1.59 15.59
N ALA A 73 -3.35 2.12 16.57
CA ALA A 73 -3.47 1.51 17.90
C ALA A 73 -4.34 0.24 17.90
N VAL A 74 -5.16 0.01 16.87
CA VAL A 74 -6.01 -1.17 16.73
C VAL A 74 -5.26 -2.24 15.95
N PRO A 75 -4.92 -3.40 16.54
CA PRO A 75 -4.14 -4.41 15.83
C PRO A 75 -4.90 -4.97 14.62
N VAL A 76 -4.25 -4.99 13.47
CA VAL A 76 -4.71 -5.77 12.30
C VAL A 76 -4.08 -7.16 12.29
N THR A 77 -4.89 -8.18 12.04
CA THR A 77 -4.41 -9.56 11.82
C THR A 77 -4.12 -9.78 10.33
N VAL A 78 -3.25 -10.72 9.99
CA VAL A 78 -3.00 -11.12 8.59
C VAL A 78 -3.32 -12.60 8.45
N ARG A 79 -3.80 -13.10 7.33
CA ARG A 79 -3.98 -14.54 7.12
C ARG A 79 -3.76 -14.95 5.67
N PRO A 80 -3.47 -16.24 5.41
CA PRO A 80 -3.45 -16.75 4.04
C PRO A 80 -4.82 -16.64 3.39
N ARG A 81 -4.80 -16.48 2.06
CA ARG A 81 -5.98 -16.43 1.20
C ARG A 81 -5.87 -17.52 0.14
N ARG A 82 -6.90 -18.37 0.04
CA ARG A 82 -6.96 -19.48 -0.94
C ARG A 82 -6.92 -19.03 -2.40
N GLY A 83 -7.43 -17.84 -2.74
CA GLY A 83 -7.43 -17.32 -4.11
C GLY A 83 -6.25 -16.40 -4.40
N ASN A 84 -5.74 -16.41 -5.64
CA ASN A 84 -4.56 -15.65 -6.09
C ASN A 84 -4.86 -14.25 -6.67
N ARG A 85 -6.12 -13.93 -6.97
CA ARG A 85 -6.48 -12.71 -7.75
C ARG A 85 -6.39 -11.38 -7.01
N LYS A 86 -6.40 -11.39 -5.67
CA LYS A 86 -6.34 -10.16 -4.86
C LYS A 86 -5.88 -10.45 -3.43
N ALA A 87 -5.12 -9.53 -2.85
CA ALA A 87 -5.15 -9.30 -1.41
C ALA A 87 -6.41 -8.48 -1.06
N HIS A 88 -6.83 -8.49 0.19
CA HIS A 88 -7.84 -7.52 0.67
C HIS A 88 -7.83 -7.41 2.20
N TYR A 89 -8.09 -6.20 2.68
CA TYR A 89 -8.51 -5.92 4.05
C TYR A 89 -10.01 -6.22 4.23
N ALA A 90 -10.35 -6.84 5.35
CA ALA A 90 -11.70 -7.15 5.79
C ALA A 90 -12.04 -6.33 7.06
N PRO A 91 -12.75 -5.20 6.93
CA PRO A 91 -13.00 -4.26 8.04
C PRO A 91 -13.67 -4.91 9.25
N ALA A 92 -14.64 -5.80 9.00
CA ALA A 92 -15.42 -6.45 10.05
C ALA A 92 -14.59 -7.27 11.04
N LYS A 93 -13.37 -7.69 10.65
CA LYS A 93 -12.48 -8.51 11.48
C LYS A 93 -11.14 -7.85 11.76
N ALA A 94 -10.91 -6.63 11.25
CA ALA A 94 -9.58 -6.03 11.18
C ALA A 94 -8.54 -7.05 10.69
N GLU A 95 -8.74 -7.59 9.49
CA GLU A 95 -7.95 -8.71 8.97
C GLU A 95 -7.50 -8.46 7.52
N ILE A 96 -6.22 -8.63 7.23
CA ILE A 96 -5.66 -8.62 5.89
C ILE A 96 -5.53 -10.06 5.38
N ALA A 97 -6.15 -10.36 4.25
CA ALA A 97 -6.11 -11.67 3.62
C ALA A 97 -5.19 -11.65 2.39
N ILE A 98 -4.08 -12.39 2.42
CA ILE A 98 -3.02 -12.32 1.41
C ILE A 98 -2.83 -13.67 0.71
N PRO A 99 -2.81 -13.71 -0.63
CA PRO A 99 -2.41 -14.91 -1.36
C PRO A 99 -0.97 -15.32 -1.07
N ASP A 100 -0.75 -16.60 -0.77
CA ASP A 100 0.57 -17.16 -0.43
C ASP A 100 0.97 -18.39 -1.27
N ALA A 101 0.04 -18.90 -2.08
CA ALA A 101 0.33 -19.94 -3.07
C ALA A 101 1.26 -19.42 -4.18
N ALA A 102 1.90 -20.33 -4.93
CA ALA A 102 2.90 -20.00 -5.94
C ALA A 102 2.44 -18.93 -6.96
N GLU A 103 1.20 -19.02 -7.46
CA GLU A 103 0.60 -18.05 -8.39
C GLU A 103 0.16 -16.73 -7.73
N GLY A 104 0.11 -16.69 -6.40
CA GLY A 104 -0.26 -15.53 -5.60
C GLY A 104 0.93 -14.75 -5.05
N ARG A 105 2.18 -15.21 -5.28
CA ARG A 105 3.39 -14.61 -4.70
C ARG A 105 3.61 -13.13 -5.06
N TRP A 106 2.97 -12.63 -6.12
CA TRP A 106 2.94 -11.20 -6.44
C TRP A 106 2.46 -10.34 -5.27
N ALA A 107 1.58 -10.88 -4.41
CA ALA A 107 1.01 -10.18 -3.27
C ALA A 107 1.94 -10.12 -2.05
N LEU A 108 3.02 -10.92 -2.02
CA LEU A 108 4.03 -10.92 -0.96
C LEU A 108 5.07 -9.82 -1.18
N ARG A 109 4.60 -8.60 -1.46
CA ARG A 109 5.41 -7.40 -1.67
C ARG A 109 4.96 -6.27 -0.75
N GLU A 110 5.89 -5.46 -0.31
CA GLU A 110 5.66 -4.40 0.68
C GLU A 110 4.56 -3.43 0.27
N LEU A 111 4.54 -2.98 -0.98
CA LEU A 111 3.55 -2.00 -1.43
C LEU A 111 2.12 -2.56 -1.43
N VAL A 112 1.94 -3.86 -1.70
CA VAL A 112 0.63 -4.53 -1.57
C VAL A 112 0.23 -4.62 -0.11
N VAL A 113 1.14 -4.94 0.79
CA VAL A 113 0.84 -4.98 2.23
C VAL A 113 0.49 -3.60 2.75
N LEU A 114 1.20 -2.55 2.32
CA LEU A 114 0.91 -1.17 2.68
C LEU A 114 -0.43 -0.69 2.10
N HIS A 115 -0.82 -1.11 0.89
CA HIS A 115 -2.16 -0.88 0.34
C HIS A 115 -3.24 -1.41 1.29
N GLU A 116 -3.15 -2.68 1.68
CA GLU A 116 -4.16 -3.28 2.56
C GLU A 116 -4.16 -2.68 3.96
N LEU A 117 -2.98 -2.31 4.47
CA LEU A 117 -2.87 -1.61 5.73
C LEU A 117 -3.44 -0.19 5.65
N ALA A 118 -3.32 0.50 4.51
CA ALA A 118 -3.93 1.81 4.31
C ALA A 118 -5.46 1.73 4.39
N HIS A 119 -6.09 0.68 3.85
CA HIS A 119 -7.53 0.46 4.06
C HIS A 119 -7.92 0.25 5.53
N HIS A 120 -7.01 -0.28 6.35
CA HIS A 120 -7.23 -0.37 7.79
C HIS A 120 -7.08 0.98 8.50
N LEU A 121 -6.12 1.80 8.07
CA LEU A 121 -5.78 3.08 8.70
C LEU A 121 -6.69 4.24 8.28
N ASP A 122 -7.31 4.15 7.11
CA ASP A 122 -8.25 5.14 6.59
C ASP A 122 -9.55 5.13 7.41
N GLU A 123 -9.76 6.19 8.18
CA GLU A 123 -10.99 6.42 8.97
C GLU A 123 -12.01 7.29 8.21
N SER A 124 -11.73 7.69 6.96
CA SER A 124 -12.62 8.54 6.20
C SER A 124 -13.91 7.84 5.78
N GLU A 125 -14.99 8.62 5.70
CA GLU A 125 -16.23 8.15 5.12
C GLU A 125 -16.19 8.41 3.62
N GLY A 126 -15.95 7.37 2.82
CA GLY A 126 -15.80 7.52 1.39
C GLY A 126 -15.75 6.21 0.62
N PRO A 127 -15.62 6.29 -0.72
CA PRO A 127 -15.29 5.13 -1.54
C PRO A 127 -13.95 4.52 -1.12
N ALA A 128 -13.79 3.21 -1.27
CA ALA A 128 -12.60 2.50 -0.81
C ALA A 128 -11.27 3.04 -1.38
N HIS A 129 -11.29 3.59 -2.59
CA HIS A 129 -10.13 4.25 -3.23
C HIS A 129 -10.43 5.73 -3.53
N GLY A 130 -11.17 6.39 -2.64
CA GLY A 130 -11.45 7.83 -2.72
C GLY A 130 -10.38 8.69 -2.04
N PRO A 131 -10.61 10.02 -1.92
CA PRO A 131 -9.61 10.99 -1.46
C PRO A 131 -8.95 10.63 -0.13
N GLY A 132 -9.72 10.16 0.87
CA GLY A 132 -9.18 9.79 2.17
C GLY A 132 -8.24 8.59 2.13
N PHE A 133 -8.54 7.61 1.29
CA PHE A 133 -7.63 6.49 1.03
C PHE A 133 -6.36 6.97 0.32
N ILE A 134 -6.49 7.85 -0.68
CA ILE A 134 -5.34 8.40 -1.43
C ILE A 134 -4.39 9.16 -0.50
N GLU A 135 -4.92 10.00 0.39
CA GLU A 135 -4.13 10.68 1.42
C GLU A 135 -3.45 9.66 2.35
N THR A 136 -4.20 8.65 2.79
CA THR A 136 -3.72 7.62 3.71
C THR A 136 -2.59 6.80 3.11
N ILE A 137 -2.75 6.21 1.93
CA ILE A 137 -1.72 5.37 1.29
C ILE A 137 -0.47 6.19 0.98
N THR A 138 -0.63 7.38 0.43
CA THR A 138 0.49 8.25 0.09
C THR A 138 1.29 8.64 1.32
N THR A 139 0.60 8.99 2.41
CA THR A 139 1.24 9.36 3.67
C THR A 139 1.93 8.15 4.30
N LEU A 140 1.24 7.01 4.37
CA LEU A 140 1.77 5.77 4.94
C LEU A 140 3.05 5.33 4.23
N VAL A 141 3.02 5.28 2.89
CA VAL A 141 4.18 4.90 2.08
C VAL A 141 5.33 5.89 2.31
N GLY A 142 5.04 7.19 2.41
CA GLY A 142 6.03 8.20 2.76
C GLY A 142 6.68 8.01 4.13
N LEU A 143 5.90 7.62 5.14
CA LEU A 143 6.39 7.39 6.50
C LEU A 143 7.20 6.09 6.63
N VAL A 144 6.86 5.07 5.84
CA VAL A 144 7.46 3.73 5.97
C VAL A 144 8.66 3.54 5.04
N LEU A 145 8.53 3.95 3.78
CA LEU A 145 9.56 3.76 2.76
C LEU A 145 10.41 5.01 2.52
N GLY A 146 9.93 6.18 2.96
CA GLY A 146 10.61 7.45 2.80
C GLY A 146 9.86 8.42 1.88
N PRO A 147 10.21 9.72 1.96
CA PRO A 147 9.48 10.79 1.27
C PRO A 147 9.45 10.63 -0.25
N GLU A 148 10.47 10.01 -0.85
CA GLU A 148 10.54 9.72 -2.29
C GLU A 148 9.42 8.78 -2.72
N ALA A 149 9.16 7.70 -1.97
CA ALA A 149 8.08 6.77 -2.28
C ALA A 149 6.71 7.44 -2.15
N GLY A 150 6.52 8.27 -1.12
CA GLY A 150 5.31 9.10 -0.99
C GLY A 150 5.16 10.09 -2.16
N PHE A 151 6.25 10.69 -2.64
CA PHE A 151 6.23 11.56 -3.82
C PHE A 151 5.85 10.81 -5.09
N VAL A 152 6.38 9.59 -5.31
CA VAL A 152 5.97 8.75 -6.43
C VAL A 152 4.46 8.51 -6.44
N TYR A 153 3.89 8.11 -5.29
CA TYR A 153 2.44 7.91 -5.19
C TYR A 153 1.65 9.18 -5.52
N ARG A 154 2.04 10.35 -4.98
CA ARG A 154 1.35 11.63 -5.28
C ARG A 154 1.32 11.94 -6.77
N VAL A 155 2.48 11.87 -7.42
CA VAL A 155 2.60 12.22 -8.85
C VAL A 155 1.84 11.22 -9.71
N VAL A 156 2.06 9.92 -9.51
CA VAL A 156 1.46 8.89 -10.36
C VAL A 156 -0.07 8.87 -10.23
N LEU A 157 -0.60 9.05 -9.02
CA LEU A 157 -2.05 9.11 -8.81
C LEU A 157 -2.65 10.38 -9.43
N ALA A 158 -2.02 11.54 -9.23
CA ALA A 158 -2.47 12.81 -9.83
C ALA A 158 -2.48 12.75 -11.37
N ASP A 159 -1.38 12.29 -11.99
CA ASP A 159 -1.27 12.16 -13.44
C ASP A 159 -2.25 11.14 -14.03
N SER A 160 -2.68 10.17 -13.21
CA SER A 160 -3.69 9.17 -13.58
C SER A 160 -5.14 9.65 -13.40
N GLY A 161 -5.34 10.91 -12.97
CA GLY A 161 -6.67 11.47 -12.67
C GLY A 161 -7.35 10.82 -11.47
N VAL A 162 -6.56 10.25 -10.54
CA VAL A 162 -7.05 9.63 -9.30
C VAL A 162 -6.96 10.64 -8.18
N GLY A 163 -8.10 11.00 -7.59
CA GLY A 163 -8.21 11.99 -6.51
C GLY A 163 -9.55 11.92 -5.81
#